data_AF-A0AB34XGQ0-F1
#
_entry.id   AF-A0AB34XGQ0-F1
#
_cell.length_a   1.000
_cell.length_b   1.000
_cell.length_c   1.000
_cell.angle_alpha   90.00
_cell.angle_beta   90.00
_cell.angle_gamma   90.00
#
_symmetry.space_group_name_H-M   'P 1'
#
loop_
_entity.id
_entity.type
_entity.pdbx_description
1 polymer ?
#
loop_
_entity_poly.entity_id
_entity_poly.type
_entity_poly.pdbx_seq_one_letter_code
_entity_poly.pdbx_strand_id
1 'polypeptide(L)'
;MGHEIGLILMSVLESLFQLGLLLVLASVMGWCLDSLPFWLAGRSVGTVRFRLLQTARFWRSLVQVPLGGRPALALTAGVLTLVCLPAVTTGSVLSSLADPLVIGLVVLLGRGFLGPGLVPGEAARLVPAVLLLCLTEALIALAAPGTDGLSGLCAMLHIEPEPGLEGALAACALALGIACPPLRSDDVTQMLSGLRDRHEREAARSIADVLNCGWLLLLGDLALPVSVGLAQGGVQGWWLGLLALGGRLALTVAVAVGLRLMAQERSARLTALFAGVALLLALAGRFGT
;
A
#
# COMPACT_ATOMS: atom_id res chain seq x y z
N MET A 1 -33.20 13.60 2.58
CA MET A 1 -32.71 13.89 3.94
C MET A 1 -32.52 12.65 4.81
N GLY A 2 -33.56 11.98 5.33
CA GLY A 2 -33.36 10.81 6.22
C GLY A 2 -32.62 9.62 5.59
N HIS A 3 -32.87 9.35 4.31
CA HIS A 3 -32.21 8.27 3.57
C HIS A 3 -30.73 8.57 3.24
N GLU A 4 -30.41 9.82 2.90
CA GLU A 4 -29.04 10.27 2.60
C GLU A 4 -28.15 10.24 3.86
N ILE A 5 -28.68 10.67 5.01
CA ILE A 5 -27.95 10.61 6.28
C ILE A 5 -27.62 9.16 6.65
N GLY A 6 -28.56 8.24 6.40
CA GLY A 6 -28.35 6.80 6.62
C GLY A 6 -27.22 6.23 5.76
N LEU A 7 -27.16 6.60 4.47
CA LEU A 7 -26.09 6.17 3.56
C LEU A 7 -24.72 6.71 3.97
N ILE A 8 -24.64 7.98 4.36
CA ILE A 8 -23.40 8.58 4.85
C ILE A 8 -22.92 7.86 6.11
N LEU A 9 -23.80 7.63 7.08
CA LEU A 9 -23.43 6.95 8.33
C LEU A 9 -22.88 5.54 8.07
N MET A 10 -23.51 4.78 7.17
CA MET A 10 -23.04 3.44 6.80
C MET A 10 -21.65 3.48 6.14
N SER A 11 -21.43 4.38 5.18
CA SER A 11 -20.13 4.53 4.52
C SER A 11 -19.00 4.94 5.49
N VAL A 12 -19.31 5.75 6.50
CA VAL A 12 -18.37 6.11 7.58
C VAL A 12 -18.07 4.88 8.44
N LEU A 13 -19.08 4.11 8.80
CA LEU A 13 -18.91 2.89 9.60
C LEU A 13 -18.06 1.85 8.86
N GLU A 14 -18.31 1.65 7.56
CA GLU A 14 -17.51 0.77 6.70
C GLU A 14 -16.06 1.24 6.59
N SER A 15 -15.84 2.56 6.45
CA SER A 15 -14.50 3.14 6.39
C SER A 15 -13.73 2.95 7.71
N LEU A 16 -14.41 3.14 8.86
CA LEU A 16 -13.82 2.90 10.18
C LEU A 16 -13.51 1.42 10.41
N PHE A 17 -14.41 0.53 9.99
CA PHE A 17 -14.20 -0.90 10.08
C PHE A 17 -13.02 -1.35 9.19
N GLN A 18 -12.96 -0.88 7.93
CA GLN A 18 -11.83 -1.14 7.03
C GLN A 18 -10.53 -0.65 7.66
N LEU A 19 -10.49 0.58 8.18
CA LEU A 19 -9.30 1.10 8.84
C LEU A 19 -8.86 0.20 10.00
N GLY A 20 -9.78 -0.17 10.90
CA GLY A 20 -9.48 -1.07 12.01
C GLY A 20 -8.91 -2.42 11.54
N LEU A 21 -9.52 -3.01 10.51
CA LEU A 21 -9.04 -4.25 9.89
C LEU A 21 -7.62 -4.08 9.31
N LEU A 22 -7.38 -3.02 8.53
CA LEU A 22 -6.09 -2.75 7.91
C LEU A 22 -4.99 -2.46 8.93
N LEU A 23 -5.30 -1.78 10.05
CA LEU A 23 -4.36 -1.55 11.13
C LEU A 23 -3.92 -2.84 11.83
N VAL A 24 -4.85 -3.79 12.02
CA VAL A 24 -4.50 -5.13 12.52
C VAL A 24 -3.64 -5.87 11.48
N LEU A 25 -4.05 -5.82 10.22
CA LEU A 25 -3.38 -6.49 9.11
C LEU A 25 -1.97 -5.94 8.87
N ALA A 26 -1.73 -4.65 9.12
CA ALA A 26 -0.41 -4.03 8.99
C ALA A 26 0.65 -4.76 9.82
N SER A 27 0.32 -5.14 11.06
CA SER A 27 1.24 -5.93 11.90
C SER A 27 1.49 -7.34 11.34
N VAL A 28 0.49 -7.96 10.73
CA VAL A 28 0.63 -9.27 10.08
C VAL A 28 1.49 -9.15 8.83
N MET A 29 1.28 -8.12 8.01
CA MET A 29 2.07 -7.86 6.81
C MET A 29 3.52 -7.56 7.16
N GLY A 30 3.77 -6.73 8.19
CA GLY A 30 5.10 -6.52 8.73
C GLY A 30 5.77 -7.85 9.12
N TRP A 31 5.05 -8.72 9.83
CA TRP A 31 5.55 -10.06 10.18
C TRP A 31 5.89 -10.90 8.95
N CYS A 32 5.03 -10.91 7.94
CA CYS A 32 5.29 -11.64 6.70
C CYS A 32 6.54 -11.11 6.00
N LEU A 33 6.68 -9.79 5.83
CA LEU A 33 7.83 -9.20 5.15
C LEU A 33 9.16 -9.52 5.84
N ASP A 34 9.17 -9.56 7.18
CA ASP A 34 10.37 -9.83 7.95
C ASP A 34 10.66 -11.32 8.10
N SER A 35 9.65 -12.13 8.45
CA SER A 35 9.84 -13.51 8.91
C SER A 35 9.66 -14.54 7.79
N LEU A 36 8.78 -14.30 6.81
CA LEU A 36 8.49 -15.26 5.74
C LEU A 36 9.73 -15.64 4.91
N PRO A 37 10.65 -14.71 4.55
CA PRO A 37 11.89 -15.08 3.84
C PRO A 37 12.77 -16.06 4.64
N PHE A 38 12.86 -15.89 5.95
CA PHE A 38 13.64 -16.78 6.82
C PHE A 38 12.95 -18.13 7.04
N TRP A 39 11.62 -18.12 7.15
CA TRP A 39 10.83 -19.33 7.25
C TRP A 39 10.95 -20.19 5.98
N LEU A 40 10.87 -19.56 4.79
CA LEU A 40 11.10 -20.23 3.50
C LEU A 40 12.53 -20.78 3.38
N ALA A 41 13.50 -20.13 4.02
CA ALA A 41 14.88 -20.63 4.13
C ALA A 41 15.07 -21.71 5.22
N GLY A 42 13.99 -22.23 5.82
CA GLY A 42 14.03 -23.29 6.83
C GLY A 42 14.48 -22.86 8.23
N ARG A 43 14.55 -21.55 8.51
CA ARG A 43 14.93 -21.03 9.83
C ARG A 43 13.72 -20.90 10.75
N SER A 44 13.96 -21.04 12.06
CA SER A 44 12.95 -20.73 13.07
C SER A 44 12.64 -19.24 13.07
N VAL A 45 11.35 -18.90 13.18
CA VAL A 45 10.86 -17.52 13.17
C VAL A 45 9.99 -17.24 14.38
N GLY A 46 9.98 -15.99 14.83
CA GLY A 46 9.12 -15.56 15.93
C GLY A 46 7.64 -15.68 15.58
N THR A 47 6.77 -15.82 16.57
CA THR A 47 5.33 -15.95 16.33
C THR A 47 4.68 -14.59 16.02
N VAL A 48 3.71 -14.58 15.11
CA VAL A 48 2.90 -13.40 14.75
C VAL A 48 2.28 -12.74 15.99
N ARG A 49 1.90 -13.55 16.99
CA ARG A 49 1.28 -13.11 18.24
C ARG A 49 2.10 -12.04 18.96
N PHE A 50 3.43 -12.12 18.95
CA PHE A 50 4.26 -11.11 19.61
C PHE A 50 4.15 -9.74 18.92
N ARG A 51 4.11 -9.72 17.58
CA ARG A 51 3.99 -8.47 16.81
C ARG A 51 2.60 -7.84 16.97
N LEU A 52 1.55 -8.66 17.03
CA LEU A 52 0.19 -8.21 17.35
C LEU A 52 0.11 -7.58 18.76
N LEU A 53 0.68 -8.25 19.78
CA LEU A 53 0.70 -7.72 21.14
C LEU A 53 1.51 -6.42 21.25
N GLN A 54 2.63 -6.31 20.54
CA GLN A 54 3.42 -5.09 20.48
C GLN A 54 2.63 -3.94 19.86
N THR A 55 1.94 -4.21 18.74
CA THR A 55 1.09 -3.23 18.06
C THR A 55 -0.08 -2.79 18.95
N ALA A 56 -0.74 -3.73 19.64
CA ALA A 56 -1.80 -3.41 20.59
C ALA A 56 -1.31 -2.51 21.75
N ARG A 57 -0.09 -2.75 22.26
CA ARG A 57 0.52 -1.88 23.27
C ARG A 57 0.81 -0.49 22.72
N PHE A 58 1.31 -0.39 21.48
CA PHE A 58 1.54 0.88 20.80
C PHE A 58 0.25 1.71 20.68
N TRP A 59 -0.84 1.11 20.18
CA TRP A 59 -2.13 1.80 20.07
C TRP A 59 -2.66 2.23 21.44
N ARG A 60 -2.53 1.36 22.46
CA ARG A 60 -2.91 1.71 23.83
C ARG A 60 -2.08 2.85 24.39
N SER A 61 -0.77 2.89 24.13
CA SER A 61 0.09 3.98 24.59
C SER A 61 -0.22 5.30 23.89
N LEU A 62 -0.62 5.26 22.61
CA LEU A 62 -0.93 6.45 21.82
C LEU A 62 -2.17 7.19 22.33
N VAL A 63 -3.13 6.47 22.93
CA VAL A 63 -4.29 7.05 23.62
C VAL A 63 -3.89 7.76 24.92
N GLN A 64 -2.80 7.31 25.56
CA GLN A 64 -2.34 7.85 26.84
C GLN A 64 -1.35 9.00 26.66
N VAL A 65 -0.49 8.92 25.65
CA VAL A 65 0.57 9.88 25.37
C VAL A 65 0.58 10.17 23.87
N PRO A 66 0.25 11.41 23.44
CA PRO A 66 0.25 11.75 22.03
C PRO A 66 1.67 11.73 21.45
N LEU A 67 1.80 11.25 20.21
CA LEU A 67 3.04 11.33 19.47
C LEU A 67 3.30 12.80 19.06
N GLY A 68 4.52 13.28 19.27
CA GLY A 68 4.97 14.59 18.80
C GLY A 68 5.83 14.51 17.55
N GLY A 69 5.86 15.59 16.76
CA GLY A 69 6.87 15.81 15.71
C GLY A 69 6.79 14.86 14.51
N ARG A 70 7.96 14.37 14.06
CA ARG A 70 8.12 13.53 12.85
C ARG A 70 7.36 12.19 12.90
N PRO A 71 7.40 11.38 13.98
CA PRO A 71 6.66 10.11 14.00
C PRO A 71 5.14 10.30 13.93
N ALA A 72 4.61 11.41 14.46
CA ALA A 72 3.20 11.74 14.27
C ALA A 72 2.87 11.98 12.79
N LEU A 73 3.70 12.73 12.07
CA LEU A 73 3.54 12.95 10.62
C LEU A 73 3.62 11.63 9.84
N ALA A 74 4.58 10.76 10.16
CA ALA A 74 4.70 9.45 9.55
C ALA A 74 3.44 8.58 9.78
N LEU A 75 2.91 8.59 11.01
CA LEU A 75 1.67 7.88 11.32
C LEU A 75 0.48 8.47 10.58
N THR A 76 0.35 9.81 10.52
CA THR A 76 -0.74 10.45 9.77
C THR A 76 -0.69 10.11 8.29
N ALA A 77 0.49 10.07 7.68
CA ALA A 77 0.65 9.65 6.29
C ALA A 77 0.20 8.19 6.09
N GLY A 78 0.60 7.29 7.00
CA GLY A 78 0.18 5.89 6.98
C GLY A 78 -1.33 5.72 7.12
N VAL A 79 -1.93 6.37 8.13
CA VAL A 79 -3.38 6.31 8.37
C VAL A 79 -4.16 6.92 7.20
N LEU A 80 -3.75 8.08 6.69
CA LEU A 80 -4.37 8.72 5.53
C LEU A 80 -4.38 7.78 4.32
N THR A 81 -3.24 7.12 4.06
CA THR A 81 -3.12 6.12 3.00
C THR A 81 -4.13 4.98 3.16
N LEU A 82 -4.22 4.38 4.36
CA LEU A 82 -5.12 3.26 4.62
C LEU A 82 -6.61 3.64 4.53
N VAL A 83 -6.94 4.88 4.86
CA VAL A 83 -8.32 5.39 4.80
C VAL A 83 -8.74 5.73 3.37
N CYS A 84 -7.83 6.30 2.57
CA CYS A 84 -8.13 6.68 1.19
C CYS A 84 -8.15 5.48 0.24
N LEU A 85 -7.26 4.50 0.40
CA LEU A 85 -7.18 3.39 -0.56
C LEU A 85 -8.47 2.53 -0.61
N PRO A 86 -8.96 2.17 -1.81
CA PRO A 86 -10.12 1.31 -1.99
C PRO A 86 -9.75 -0.17 -1.78
N ALA A 87 -9.25 -0.49 -0.58
CA ALA A 87 -8.70 -1.81 -0.24
C ALA A 87 -9.75 -2.93 -0.23
N VAL A 88 -10.97 -2.68 0.25
CA VAL A 88 -12.03 -3.69 0.27
C VAL A 88 -13.09 -3.35 -0.77
N THR A 89 -13.56 -2.09 -0.77
CA THR A 89 -14.57 -1.63 -1.73
C THR A 89 -14.31 -0.20 -2.19
N THR A 90 -14.93 0.17 -3.30
CA THR A 90 -14.97 1.57 -3.78
C THR A 90 -15.91 2.48 -2.98
N GLY A 91 -16.66 1.94 -2.01
CA GLY A 91 -17.71 2.66 -1.27
C GLY A 91 -17.24 3.50 -0.08
N SER A 92 -15.94 3.55 0.22
CA SER A 92 -15.45 4.36 1.32
C SER A 92 -15.55 5.86 1.01
N VAL A 93 -15.82 6.69 2.02
CA VAL A 93 -16.08 8.13 1.85
C VAL A 93 -14.91 8.87 1.18
N LEU A 94 -13.69 8.37 1.41
CA LEU A 94 -12.44 8.99 0.96
C LEU A 94 -11.79 8.22 -0.20
N SER A 95 -12.47 7.21 -0.76
CA SER A 95 -11.97 6.42 -1.89
C SER A 95 -11.70 7.27 -3.13
N SER A 96 -12.54 8.28 -3.35
CA SER A 96 -12.43 9.25 -4.46
C SER A 96 -11.17 10.11 -4.40
N LEU A 97 -10.52 10.19 -3.23
CA LEU A 97 -9.25 10.90 -3.05
C LEU A 97 -8.04 9.99 -3.26
N ALA A 98 -8.24 8.72 -3.61
CA ALA A 98 -7.17 7.75 -3.83
C ALA A 98 -6.48 7.94 -5.19
N ASP A 99 -5.92 9.12 -5.43
CA ASP A 99 -5.01 9.34 -6.56
C ASP A 99 -3.70 8.58 -6.29
N PRO A 100 -3.27 7.65 -7.17
CA PRO A 100 -2.12 6.80 -6.91
C PRO A 100 -0.81 7.60 -6.81
N LEU A 101 -0.67 8.71 -7.54
CA LEU A 101 0.47 9.61 -7.42
C LEU A 101 0.48 10.30 -6.05
N VAL A 102 -0.64 10.90 -5.64
CA VAL A 102 -0.76 11.60 -4.35
C VAL A 102 -0.55 10.62 -3.19
N ILE A 103 -1.24 9.48 -3.20
CA ILE A 103 -1.11 8.47 -2.14
C ILE A 103 0.31 7.90 -2.11
N GLY A 104 0.90 7.59 -3.26
CA GLY A 104 2.28 7.15 -3.35
C GLY A 104 3.26 8.18 -2.76
N LEU A 105 3.11 9.47 -3.10
CA LEU A 105 3.92 10.54 -2.53
C LEU A 105 3.73 10.69 -1.01
N VAL A 106 2.50 10.58 -0.51
CA VAL A 106 2.20 10.62 0.93
C VAL A 106 2.94 9.49 1.65
N VAL A 107 2.92 8.27 1.13
CA VAL A 107 3.65 7.13 1.72
C VAL A 107 5.16 7.37 1.71
N LEU A 108 5.71 7.85 0.59
CA LEU A 108 7.14 8.14 0.47
C LEU A 108 7.59 9.25 1.43
N LEU A 109 6.79 10.29 1.61
CA LEU A 109 7.03 11.34 2.61
C LEU A 109 6.94 10.78 4.03
N GLY A 110 5.95 9.93 4.31
CA GLY A 110 5.80 9.24 5.59
C GLY A 110 7.05 8.45 5.99
N ARG A 111 7.68 7.77 5.02
CA ARG A 111 8.98 7.08 5.24
C ARG A 111 10.09 8.06 5.64
N GLY A 112 10.16 9.23 5.01
CA GLY A 112 11.12 10.28 5.37
C GLY A 112 10.93 10.89 6.77
N PHE A 113 9.74 10.75 7.35
CA PHE A 113 9.43 11.19 8.71
C PHE A 113 9.61 10.10 9.78
N LEU A 114 9.91 8.86 9.40
CA LEU A 114 10.02 7.73 10.34
C LEU A 114 11.20 7.87 11.32
N GLY A 115 12.29 8.51 10.89
CA GLY A 115 13.52 8.63 11.68
C GLY A 115 14.31 9.91 11.39
N PRO A 116 15.38 10.16 12.15
CA PRO A 116 16.22 11.35 11.99
C PRO A 116 16.92 11.42 10.63
N GLY A 117 17.16 10.29 9.96
CA GLY A 117 17.80 10.21 8.66
C GLY A 117 17.16 9.18 7.73
N LEU A 118 17.48 9.30 6.43
CA LEU A 118 17.09 8.34 5.39
C LEU A 118 18.07 7.18 5.33
N VAL A 119 17.62 6.01 4.86
CA VAL A 119 18.50 4.87 4.59
C VAL A 119 19.48 5.27 3.48
N PRO A 120 20.78 4.89 3.56
CA PRO A 120 21.73 5.15 2.49
C PRO A 120 21.23 4.60 1.15
N GLY A 121 21.19 5.46 0.14
CA GLY A 121 20.69 5.14 -1.20
C GLY A 121 19.16 5.21 -1.35
N GLU A 122 18.39 5.56 -0.32
CA GLU A 122 16.94 5.74 -0.41
C GLU A 122 16.57 6.97 -1.25
N ALA A 123 17.29 8.08 -1.09
CA ALA A 123 17.08 9.30 -1.88
C ALA A 123 17.21 9.06 -3.39
N ALA A 124 18.19 8.25 -3.80
CA ALA A 124 18.39 7.89 -5.21
C ALA A 124 17.26 7.02 -5.78
N ARG A 125 16.47 6.37 -4.92
CA ARG A 125 15.33 5.51 -5.28
C ARG A 125 13.99 6.24 -5.27
N LEU A 126 13.91 7.39 -4.60
CA LEU A 126 12.71 8.22 -4.62
C LEU A 126 12.43 8.73 -6.03
N VAL A 127 13.46 9.18 -6.76
CA VAL A 127 13.30 9.70 -8.13
C VAL A 127 12.62 8.69 -9.08
N PRO A 128 13.13 7.45 -9.25
CA PRO A 128 12.45 6.48 -10.12
C PRO A 128 11.06 6.10 -9.61
N ALA A 129 10.83 6.06 -8.29
CA ALA A 129 9.50 5.80 -7.75
C ALA A 129 8.51 6.92 -8.10
N VAL A 130 8.91 8.18 -7.96
CA VAL A 130 8.08 9.34 -8.36
C VAL A 130 7.81 9.33 -9.85
N LEU A 131 8.82 9.05 -10.69
CA LEU A 131 8.63 8.95 -12.14
C LEU A 131 7.65 7.83 -12.53
N LEU A 132 7.72 6.69 -11.84
CA LEU A 132 6.79 5.59 -12.06
C LEU A 132 5.37 5.92 -11.60
N LEU A 133 5.21 6.63 -10.48
CA LEU A 133 3.90 7.11 -10.03
C LEU A 133 3.31 8.09 -11.06
N CYS A 134 4.12 9.01 -11.60
CA CYS A 134 3.70 9.90 -12.67
C CYS A 134 3.33 9.13 -13.95
N LEU A 135 4.08 8.07 -14.28
CA LEU A 135 3.76 7.19 -15.40
C LEU A 135 2.42 6.46 -15.18
N THR A 136 2.19 5.91 -13.98
CA THR A 136 0.92 5.26 -13.62
C THR A 136 -0.24 6.24 -13.78
N GLU A 137 -0.12 7.45 -13.25
CA GLU A 137 -1.15 8.48 -13.38
C GLU A 137 -1.40 8.88 -14.84
N ALA A 138 -0.33 9.07 -15.62
CA ALA A 138 -0.46 9.38 -17.04
C ALA A 138 -1.15 8.26 -17.83
N LEU A 139 -0.87 6.99 -17.50
CA LEU A 139 -1.53 5.85 -18.14
C LEU A 139 -3.02 5.77 -17.79
N ILE A 140 -3.37 6.00 -16.52
CA ILE A 140 -4.76 6.06 -16.07
C ILE A 140 -5.50 7.20 -16.78
N ALA A 141 -4.92 8.40 -16.79
CA ALA A 141 -5.53 9.56 -17.44
C ALA A 141 -5.72 9.38 -18.96
N LEU A 142 -4.83 8.62 -19.63
CA LEU A 142 -4.91 8.36 -21.06
C LEU A 142 -5.93 7.26 -21.41
N ALA A 143 -6.07 6.24 -20.58
CA ALA A 143 -6.92 5.09 -20.84
C ALA A 143 -8.34 5.27 -20.29
N ALA A 144 -8.48 5.89 -19.12
CA ALA A 144 -9.74 6.07 -18.40
C ALA A 144 -10.03 7.57 -18.14
N PRO A 145 -10.32 8.36 -19.19
CA PRO A 145 -10.57 9.79 -19.02
C PRO A 145 -11.84 10.03 -18.19
N GLY A 146 -11.71 10.84 -17.13
CA GLY A 146 -12.82 11.20 -16.25
C GLY A 146 -13.01 10.28 -15.04
N THR A 147 -12.11 9.31 -14.80
CA THR A 147 -12.10 8.58 -13.53
C THR A 147 -11.41 9.41 -12.46
N ASP A 148 -12.15 9.77 -11.40
CA ASP A 148 -11.60 10.44 -10.24
C ASP A 148 -10.88 9.42 -9.34
N GLY A 149 -9.57 9.29 -9.53
CA GLY A 149 -8.69 8.45 -8.73
C GLY A 149 -8.89 6.93 -8.90
N LEU A 150 -8.23 6.16 -8.04
CA LEU A 150 -8.16 4.71 -8.11
C LEU A 150 -9.53 4.04 -7.91
N SER A 151 -10.40 4.63 -7.08
CA SER A 151 -11.76 4.10 -6.90
C SER A 151 -12.62 4.24 -8.15
N GLY A 152 -12.50 5.36 -8.87
CA GLY A 152 -13.18 5.58 -10.14
C GLY A 152 -12.70 4.60 -11.20
N LEU A 153 -11.38 4.39 -11.27
CA LEU A 153 -10.77 3.40 -12.16
C LEU A 153 -11.26 1.98 -11.87
N CYS A 154 -11.25 1.56 -10.59
CA CYS A 154 -11.77 0.25 -10.20
C CYS A 154 -13.23 0.08 -10.61
N ALA A 155 -14.07 1.09 -10.43
CA ALA A 155 -15.47 1.04 -10.83
C ALA A 155 -15.65 0.97 -12.36
N MET A 156 -14.86 1.74 -13.11
CA MET A 156 -14.90 1.72 -14.58
C MET A 156 -14.50 0.35 -15.13
N LEU A 157 -13.40 -0.24 -14.65
CA LEU A 157 -12.91 -1.54 -15.14
C LEU A 157 -13.86 -2.72 -14.87
N HIS A 158 -14.79 -2.57 -13.91
CA HIS A 158 -15.87 -3.55 -13.73
C HIS A 158 -16.96 -3.46 -14.80
N ILE A 159 -17.14 -2.29 -15.40
CA ILE A 159 -18.14 -2.03 -16.44
C ILE A 159 -17.53 -2.35 -17.81
N GLU A 160 -16.32 -1.85 -18.06
CA GLU A 160 -15.60 -2.00 -19.32
C GLU A 160 -14.17 -2.47 -19.02
N PRO A 161 -13.93 -3.80 -19.03
CA PRO A 161 -12.63 -4.35 -18.70
C PRO A 161 -11.62 -4.06 -19.82
N GLU A 162 -10.50 -3.43 -19.46
CA GLU A 162 -9.41 -3.10 -20.38
C GLU A 162 -8.15 -3.90 -20.03
N PRO A 163 -7.93 -5.08 -20.65
CA PRO A 163 -6.82 -5.96 -20.28
C PRO A 163 -5.44 -5.33 -20.54
N GLY A 164 -5.33 -4.42 -21.51
CA GLY A 164 -4.09 -3.68 -21.79
C GLY A 164 -3.73 -2.71 -20.66
N LEU A 165 -4.73 -2.01 -20.10
CA LEU A 165 -4.54 -1.10 -18.97
C LEU A 165 -4.23 -1.89 -17.69
N GLU A 166 -4.98 -2.95 -17.40
CA GLU A 166 -4.73 -3.81 -16.22
C GLU A 166 -3.30 -4.38 -16.23
N GLY A 167 -2.85 -4.90 -17.37
CA GLY A 167 -1.49 -5.39 -17.54
C GLY A 167 -0.44 -4.29 -17.36
N ALA A 168 -0.71 -3.08 -17.86
CA ALA A 168 0.17 -1.94 -17.69
C ALA A 168 0.28 -1.49 -16.23
N LEU A 169 -0.84 -1.43 -15.50
CA LEU A 169 -0.87 -1.08 -14.08
C LEU A 169 -0.17 -2.14 -13.22
N ALA A 170 -0.35 -3.43 -13.53
CA ALA A 170 0.40 -4.50 -12.88
C ALA A 170 1.91 -4.39 -13.12
N ALA A 171 2.34 -4.07 -14.34
CA ALA A 171 3.74 -3.82 -14.66
C ALA A 171 4.29 -2.58 -13.92
N CYS A 172 3.51 -1.50 -13.83
CA CYS A 172 3.84 -0.32 -13.02
C CYS A 172 3.98 -0.65 -11.53
N ALA A 173 3.04 -1.43 -10.97
CA ALA A 173 3.08 -1.86 -9.58
C ALA A 173 4.34 -2.71 -9.29
N LEU A 174 4.70 -3.62 -10.20
CA LEU A 174 5.95 -4.38 -10.10
C LEU A 174 7.18 -3.46 -10.18
N ALA A 175 7.21 -2.53 -11.13
CA ALA A 175 8.30 -1.57 -11.25
C ALA A 175 8.47 -0.72 -9.98
N LEU A 176 7.36 -0.27 -9.38
CA LEU A 176 7.33 0.48 -8.13
C LEU A 176 7.84 -0.36 -6.96
N GLY A 177 7.41 -1.62 -6.85
CA GLY A 177 7.88 -2.56 -5.83
C GLY A 177 9.38 -2.87 -5.95
N ILE A 178 9.93 -2.89 -7.16
CA ILE A 178 11.38 -3.07 -7.40
C ILE A 178 12.15 -1.78 -7.08
N ALA A 179 11.66 -0.63 -7.55
CA ALA A 179 12.32 0.67 -7.37
C ALA A 179 12.36 1.10 -5.91
N CYS A 180 11.22 0.98 -5.23
CA CYS A 180 11.03 1.33 -3.83
C CYS A 180 10.39 0.16 -3.07
N PRO A 181 11.19 -0.86 -2.68
CA PRO A 181 10.66 -1.97 -1.91
C PRO A 181 10.18 -1.51 -0.51
N PRO A 182 9.29 -2.30 0.14
CA PRO A 182 8.91 -2.09 1.53
C PRO A 182 10.15 -1.97 2.45
N LEU A 183 10.03 -1.18 3.51
CA LEU A 183 11.09 -1.01 4.50
C LEU A 183 11.36 -2.32 5.22
N ARG A 184 12.62 -2.77 5.20
CA ARG A 184 13.07 -3.97 5.93
C ARG A 184 13.29 -3.65 7.40
N SER A 185 13.17 -4.65 8.28
CA SER A 185 13.57 -4.53 9.69
C SER A 185 14.99 -3.99 9.89
N ASP A 186 15.95 -4.39 9.04
CA ASP A 186 17.33 -3.88 9.09
C ASP A 186 17.40 -2.40 8.69
N ASP A 187 16.71 -2.02 7.61
CA ASP A 187 16.62 -0.64 7.12
C ASP A 187 16.02 0.27 8.22
N VAL A 188 14.91 -0.16 8.84
CA VAL A 188 14.26 0.54 9.96
C VAL A 188 15.19 0.63 11.16
N THR A 189 15.90 -0.46 11.50
CA THR A 189 16.84 -0.44 12.63
C THR A 189 17.99 0.52 12.40
N GLN A 190 18.47 0.63 11.16
CA GLN A 190 19.50 1.60 10.78
C GLN A 190 18.98 3.05 10.88
N MET A 191 17.78 3.33 10.37
CA MET A 191 17.15 4.66 10.47
C MET A 191 16.96 5.11 11.92
N LEU A 192 16.69 4.16 12.82
CA LEU A 192 16.42 4.43 14.23
C LEU A 192 17.67 4.34 15.13
N SER A 193 18.86 4.09 14.56
CA SER A 193 20.11 3.94 15.33
C SER A 193 20.47 5.16 16.18
N GLY A 194 20.02 6.36 15.79
CA GLY A 194 20.19 7.61 16.54
C GLY A 194 19.22 7.80 17.71
N LEU A 195 18.16 6.98 17.83
CA LEU A 195 17.16 7.11 18.90
C LEU A 195 17.58 6.29 20.12
N ARG A 196 17.72 6.97 21.27
CA ARG A 196 18.10 6.32 22.53
C ARG A 196 16.92 5.67 23.23
N ASP A 197 15.74 6.29 23.17
CA ASP A 197 14.55 5.74 23.83
C ASP A 197 14.08 4.44 23.14
N ARG A 198 13.75 3.46 23.96
CA ARG A 198 13.19 2.19 23.51
C ARG A 198 11.73 2.36 23.07
N HIS A 199 10.95 3.19 23.76
CA HIS A 199 9.54 3.40 23.43
C HIS A 199 9.39 4.06 22.07
N GLU A 200 10.17 5.10 21.79
CA GLU A 200 10.19 5.75 20.46
C GLU A 200 10.58 4.79 19.34
N ARG A 201 11.56 3.91 19.58
CA ARG A 201 11.98 2.90 18.60
C ARG A 201 10.91 1.85 18.34
N GLU A 202 10.22 1.39 19.39
CA GLU A 202 9.11 0.45 19.25
C GLU A 202 7.92 1.10 18.52
N ALA A 203 7.60 2.36 18.82
CA ALA A 203 6.59 3.14 18.12
C ALA A 203 6.92 3.32 16.63
N ALA A 204 8.15 3.73 16.30
CA ALA A 204 8.58 3.92 14.92
C ALA A 204 8.52 2.62 14.10
N ARG A 205 8.80 1.47 14.71
CA ARG A 205 8.62 0.15 14.06
C ARG A 205 7.16 -0.16 13.77
N SER A 206 6.25 0.13 14.70
CA SER A 206 4.81 -0.02 14.46
C SER A 206 4.31 0.92 13.36
N ILE A 207 4.83 2.15 13.30
CA ILE A 207 4.50 3.10 12.22
C ILE A 207 5.05 2.61 10.87
N ALA A 208 6.25 2.01 10.85
CA ALA A 208 6.82 1.42 9.64
C ALA A 208 5.95 0.27 9.10
N ASP A 209 5.37 -0.55 9.98
CA ASP A 209 4.43 -1.61 9.60
C ASP A 209 3.17 -1.03 8.94
N VAL A 210 2.63 0.08 9.46
CA VAL A 210 1.49 0.80 8.87
C VAL A 210 1.83 1.35 7.48
N LEU A 211 2.99 2.01 7.33
CA LEU A 211 3.45 2.55 6.04
C LEU A 211 3.70 1.44 5.01
N ASN A 212 4.34 0.34 5.43
CA ASN A 212 4.56 -0.82 4.58
C ASN A 212 3.24 -1.44 4.13
N CYS A 213 2.25 -1.52 5.03
CA CYS A 213 0.91 -1.99 4.68
C CYS A 213 0.25 -1.08 3.64
N GLY A 214 0.28 0.24 3.85
CA GLY A 214 -0.24 1.21 2.87
C GLY A 214 0.44 1.10 1.51
N TRP A 215 1.76 0.91 1.49
CA TRP A 215 2.51 0.68 0.25
C TRP A 215 2.10 -0.61 -0.46
N LEU A 216 2.03 -1.74 0.26
CA LEU A 216 1.61 -3.02 -0.31
C LEU A 216 0.17 -2.99 -0.84
N LEU A 217 -0.72 -2.27 -0.15
CA LEU A 217 -2.10 -2.06 -0.60
C LEU A 217 -2.14 -1.25 -1.90
N LEU A 218 -1.41 -0.14 -1.98
CA LEU A 218 -1.32 0.65 -3.21
C LEU A 218 -0.83 -0.22 -4.38
N LEU A 219 0.22 -1.03 -4.17
CA LEU A 219 0.73 -1.94 -5.20
C LEU A 219 -0.29 -3.02 -5.57
N GLY A 220 -1.03 -3.55 -4.60
CA GLY A 220 -2.06 -4.57 -4.83
C GLY A 220 -3.29 -4.02 -5.54
N ASP A 221 -3.73 -2.82 -5.18
CA ASP A 221 -4.84 -2.10 -5.80
C ASP A 221 -4.50 -1.74 -7.26
N LEU A 222 -3.26 -1.34 -7.54
CA LEU A 222 -2.79 -1.12 -8.91
C LEU A 222 -2.62 -2.42 -9.70
N ALA A 223 -2.15 -3.49 -9.08
CA ALA A 223 -1.89 -4.75 -9.80
C ALA A 223 -3.17 -5.51 -10.16
N LEU A 224 -4.22 -5.41 -9.35
CA LEU A 224 -5.47 -6.13 -9.52
C LEU A 224 -6.68 -5.23 -9.20
N PRO A 225 -6.91 -4.16 -9.97
CA PRO A 225 -7.94 -3.16 -9.69
C PRO A 225 -9.37 -3.74 -9.76
N VAL A 226 -9.62 -4.68 -10.66
CA VAL A 226 -10.94 -5.36 -10.82
C VAL A 226 -11.30 -6.23 -9.62
N SER A 227 -10.34 -6.60 -8.78
CA SER A 227 -10.65 -7.41 -7.59
C SER A 227 -11.17 -6.57 -6.41
N VAL A 228 -11.15 -5.24 -6.49
CA VAL A 228 -11.76 -4.35 -5.51
C VAL A 228 -13.29 -4.44 -5.59
N GLY A 229 -13.96 -4.66 -4.46
CA GLY A 229 -15.42 -4.78 -4.44
C GLY A 229 -16.12 -3.48 -4.87
N LEU A 230 -17.24 -3.60 -5.59
CA LEU A 230 -18.08 -2.44 -5.90
C LEU A 230 -18.97 -2.05 -4.73
N ALA A 231 -19.09 -0.76 -4.46
CA ALA A 231 -20.02 -0.21 -3.46
C ALA A 231 -21.47 -0.66 -3.65
N GLN A 232 -21.90 -0.83 -4.91
CA GLN A 232 -23.26 -1.25 -5.26
C GLN A 232 -23.56 -2.71 -4.89
N GLY A 233 -22.53 -3.51 -4.60
CA GLY A 233 -22.68 -4.91 -4.18
C GLY A 233 -23.13 -5.09 -2.72
N GLY A 234 -23.24 -4.01 -1.94
CA GLY A 234 -23.63 -4.05 -0.53
C GLY A 234 -22.75 -5.01 0.29
N VAL A 235 -23.38 -5.75 1.21
CA VAL A 235 -22.67 -6.70 2.11
C VAL A 235 -21.96 -7.82 1.34
N GLN A 236 -22.54 -8.30 0.23
CA GLN A 236 -21.93 -9.36 -0.58
C GLN A 236 -20.69 -8.84 -1.31
N GLY A 237 -20.76 -7.63 -1.88
CA GLY A 237 -19.61 -6.96 -2.50
C GLY A 237 -18.48 -6.73 -1.50
N TRP A 238 -18.81 -6.38 -0.26
CA TRP A 238 -17.84 -6.19 0.81
C TRP A 238 -17.12 -7.50 1.18
N TRP A 239 -17.85 -8.62 1.31
CA TRP A 239 -17.24 -9.93 1.61
C TRP A 239 -16.35 -10.44 0.48
N LEU A 240 -16.78 -10.30 -0.77
CA LEU A 240 -15.97 -10.65 -1.95
C LEU A 240 -14.71 -9.79 -2.02
N GLY A 241 -14.85 -8.48 -1.76
CA GLY A 241 -13.73 -7.55 -1.65
C GLY A 241 -12.74 -7.94 -0.55
N LEU A 242 -13.21 -8.47 0.58
CA LEU A 242 -12.34 -8.91 1.67
C LEU A 242 -11.56 -10.18 1.32
N LEU A 243 -12.18 -11.13 0.61
CA LEU A 243 -11.47 -12.30 0.09
C LEU A 243 -10.43 -11.90 -0.97
N ALA A 244 -10.81 -11.01 -1.87
CA ALA A 244 -9.92 -10.47 -2.89
C ALA A 244 -8.75 -9.69 -2.28
N LEU A 245 -8.99 -8.89 -1.24
CA LEU A 245 -7.95 -8.22 -0.45
C LEU A 245 -6.93 -9.23 0.09
N GLY A 246 -7.40 -10.34 0.66
CA GLY A 246 -6.53 -11.42 1.13
C GLY A 246 -5.65 -11.98 0.01
N GLY A 247 -6.24 -12.25 -1.16
CA GLY A 247 -5.51 -12.71 -2.35
C GLY A 247 -4.46 -11.71 -2.84
N ARG A 248 -4.82 -10.43 -2.95
CA ARG A 248 -3.91 -9.35 -3.38
C ARG A 248 -2.76 -9.14 -2.43
N LEU A 249 -3.02 -9.16 -1.13
CA LEU A 249 -1.97 -9.04 -0.12
C LEU A 249 -1.05 -10.26 -0.11
N ALA A 250 -1.60 -11.47 -0.22
CA ALA A 250 -0.79 -12.67 -0.36
C ALA A 250 0.11 -12.62 -1.59
N LEU A 251 -0.43 -12.18 -2.74
CA LEU A 251 0.32 -12.03 -3.99
C LEU A 251 1.41 -10.96 -3.88
N THR A 252 1.08 -9.75 -3.41
CA THR A 252 2.05 -8.65 -3.27
C THR A 252 3.15 -8.98 -2.28
N VAL A 253 2.83 -9.63 -1.16
CA VAL A 253 3.84 -10.13 -0.21
C VAL A 253 4.69 -11.22 -0.85
N ALA A 254 4.10 -12.19 -1.56
CA ALA A 254 4.85 -13.26 -2.22
C ALA A 254 5.82 -12.68 -3.27
N VAL A 255 5.39 -11.70 -4.06
CA VAL A 255 6.23 -10.99 -5.02
C VAL A 255 7.34 -10.21 -4.31
N ALA A 256 7.02 -9.44 -3.27
CA ALA A 256 8.02 -8.68 -2.52
C ALA A 256 9.08 -9.61 -1.88
N VAL A 257 8.66 -10.72 -1.29
CA VAL A 257 9.58 -11.74 -0.74
C VAL A 257 10.34 -12.46 -1.84
N GLY A 258 9.72 -12.78 -2.97
CA GLY A 258 10.39 -13.39 -4.11
C GLY A 258 11.49 -12.50 -4.69
N LEU A 259 11.20 -11.21 -4.90
CA LEU A 259 12.19 -10.21 -5.31
C LEU A 259 13.34 -10.10 -4.31
N ARG A 260 13.04 -10.19 -3.00
CA ARG A 260 14.03 -10.23 -1.93
C ARG A 260 14.95 -11.43 -2.03
N LEU A 261 14.38 -12.63 -2.15
CA LEU A 261 15.11 -13.90 -2.20
C LEU A 261 15.98 -14.00 -3.46
N MET A 262 15.53 -13.44 -4.58
CA MET A 262 16.27 -13.40 -5.85
C MET A 262 17.29 -12.24 -5.93
N ALA A 263 17.39 -11.43 -4.88
CA ALA A 263 18.21 -10.21 -4.83
C ALA A 263 17.95 -9.26 -6.02
N GLN A 264 16.71 -9.24 -6.54
CA GLN A 264 16.30 -8.40 -7.67
C GLN A 264 15.67 -7.07 -7.23
N GLU A 265 15.48 -6.87 -5.93
CA GLU A 265 15.12 -5.55 -5.39
C GLU A 265 16.14 -4.48 -5.80
N ARG A 266 15.67 -3.26 -6.06
CA ARG A 266 16.51 -2.09 -6.36
C ARG A 266 17.30 -2.21 -7.67
N SER A 267 16.89 -3.12 -8.56
CA SER A 267 17.48 -3.29 -9.90
C SER A 267 16.94 -2.25 -10.88
N ALA A 268 17.74 -1.24 -11.22
CA ALA A 268 17.36 -0.20 -12.18
C ALA A 268 16.99 -0.77 -13.56
N ARG A 269 17.65 -1.87 -13.98
CA ARG A 269 17.37 -2.53 -15.26
C ARG A 269 15.98 -3.15 -15.29
N LEU A 270 15.59 -3.87 -14.23
CA LEU A 270 14.26 -4.46 -14.14
C LEU A 270 13.17 -3.40 -13.98
N THR A 271 13.44 -2.36 -13.20
CA THR A 271 12.53 -1.22 -13.09
C THR A 271 12.26 -0.59 -14.46
N ALA A 272 13.31 -0.31 -15.24
CA ALA A 272 13.16 0.24 -16.59
C ALA A 272 12.47 -0.72 -17.55
N LEU A 273 12.77 -2.03 -17.44
CA LEU A 273 12.12 -3.06 -18.25
C LEU A 273 10.61 -3.09 -18.00
N PHE A 274 10.17 -3.15 -16.74
CA PHE A 274 8.74 -3.18 -16.42
C PHE A 274 8.04 -1.86 -16.75
N ALA A 275 8.70 -0.72 -16.59
CA ALA A 275 8.18 0.57 -17.05
C ALA A 275 7.96 0.58 -18.58
N GLY A 276 8.92 0.05 -19.34
CA GLY A 276 8.80 -0.10 -20.79
C GLY A 276 7.68 -1.08 -21.19
N VAL A 277 7.57 -2.21 -20.48
CA VAL A 277 6.48 -3.18 -20.68
C VAL A 277 5.12 -2.54 -20.40
N ALA A 278 5.00 -1.72 -19.35
CA ALA A 278 3.75 -1.01 -19.05
C ALA A 278 3.33 -0.09 -20.20
N LEU A 279 4.26 0.68 -20.76
CA LEU A 279 4.02 1.52 -21.94
C LEU A 279 3.60 0.69 -23.16
N LEU A 280 4.29 -0.42 -23.42
CA LEU A 280 3.97 -1.30 -24.56
C LEU A 280 2.58 -1.94 -24.41
N LEU A 281 2.21 -2.40 -23.21
CA LEU A 281 0.90 -2.99 -22.93
C LEU A 281 -0.23 -1.96 -23.05
N ALA A 282 -0.02 -0.74 -22.53
CA ALA A 282 -0.99 0.34 -22.66
C ALA A 282 -1.20 0.75 -24.13
N LEU A 283 -0.10 0.87 -24.90
CA LEU A 283 -0.18 1.17 -26.33
C LEU A 283 -0.84 0.02 -27.10
N ALA A 284 -0.48 -1.24 -26.81
CA ALA A 284 -1.08 -2.40 -27.44
C ALA A 284 -2.59 -2.48 -27.16
N GLY A 285 -3.02 -2.16 -25.94
CA GLY A 285 -4.44 -2.06 -25.58
C GLY A 285 -5.17 -1.01 -26.42
N ARG A 286 -4.57 0.18 -26.56
CA ARG A 286 -5.17 1.28 -27.34
C ARG A 286 -5.25 1.03 -28.85
N PHE A 287 -4.31 0.27 -29.42
CA PHE A 287 -4.31 -0.05 -30.86
C PHE A 287 -5.02 -1.37 -31.19
N GLY A 288 -5.35 -2.17 -30.17
CA GLY A 288 -6.05 -3.45 -30.32
C GLY A 288 -7.57 -3.35 -30.22
N THR A 289 -8.10 -2.20 -29.78
CA THR A 289 -9.52 -1.85 -29.71
C THR A 289 -9.96 -0.96 -30.87
#